data_AF-S7RDZ8-F1
#
_entry.id   AF-S7RDZ8-F1
#
_cell.length_a   1.000
_cell.length_b   1.000
_cell.length_c   1.000
_cell.angle_alpha   90.00
_cell.angle_beta   90.00
_cell.angle_gamma   90.00
#
_symmetry.space_group_name_H-M   'P 1'
#
loop_
_entity.id
_entity.type
_entity.pdbx_description
1 polymer ?
#
loop_
_entity_poly.entity_id
_entity_poly.type
_entity_poly.pdbx_seq_one_letter_code
_entity_poly.pdbx_strand_id
1 'polypeptide(L)'
;WRVDSPNLLKEGDTLRQLNKANVHFVPTLVCDGDVAGQTTSSPDHWCDRDGAFNAMKRHVHYRLVVKEIGQNLKEFTDSRELVEVIYECICAHAEAFGEAHILHRDVSAGNILILRTRNADGEIETSGLLNDWDLSKSIDIQGARQADRTGTWQFMSGRLLDDPCKSHELEDDLESFLHVLIYEAVQYLP
;
A
#
# COMPACT_ATOMS: atom_id res chain seq x y z
N TRP A 1 -13.20 1.36 -3.38
CA TRP A 1 -14.17 1.73 -2.33
C TRP A 1 -13.37 1.87 -1.05
N ARG A 2 -13.64 2.89 -0.23
CA ARG A 2 -12.97 3.06 1.06
C ARG A 2 -13.97 2.98 2.20
N VAL A 3 -13.51 2.67 3.41
CA VAL A 3 -14.34 2.76 4.61
C VAL A 3 -14.77 4.20 4.82
N ASP A 4 -16.07 4.40 5.03
CA ASP A 4 -16.67 5.70 5.34
C ASP A 4 -16.47 6.01 6.83
N SER A 5 -15.26 6.46 7.16
CA SER A 5 -14.88 6.87 8.51
C SER A 5 -14.12 8.19 8.47
N PRO A 6 -14.45 9.17 9.32
CA PRO A 6 -13.74 10.44 9.39
C PRO A 6 -12.33 10.31 10.00
N ASN A 7 -12.05 9.18 10.67
CA ASN A 7 -10.79 8.93 11.35
C ASN A 7 -9.77 8.18 10.47
N LEU A 8 -10.14 7.84 9.23
CA LEU A 8 -9.26 7.17 8.28
C LEU A 8 -8.80 8.17 7.23
N LEU A 9 -7.49 8.24 7.03
CA LEU A 9 -6.90 8.97 5.93
C LEU A 9 -7.33 8.31 4.61
N LYS A 10 -7.55 9.13 3.59
CA LYS A 10 -7.77 8.64 2.23
C LYS A 10 -6.41 8.43 1.59
N GLU A 11 -6.31 7.45 0.70
CA GLU A 11 -5.07 7.20 -0.04
C GLU A 11 -4.57 8.45 -0.78
N GLY A 12 -5.46 9.24 -1.38
CA GLY A 12 -5.10 10.51 -2.01
C GLY A 12 -4.56 11.55 -1.04
N ASP A 13 -5.01 11.58 0.23
CA ASP A 13 -4.42 12.46 1.24
C ASP A 13 -2.99 11.99 1.60
N THR A 14 -2.78 10.67 1.72
CA THR A 14 -1.46 10.07 1.92
C THR A 14 -0.52 10.39 0.76
N LEU A 15 -0.92 10.13 -0.49
CA LEU A 15 -0.11 10.41 -1.68
C LEU A 15 0.21 11.91 -1.79
N ARG A 16 -0.74 12.79 -1.46
CA ARG A 16 -0.51 14.24 -1.43
C ARG A 16 0.57 14.62 -0.41
N GLN A 17 0.58 13.99 0.76
CA GLN A 17 1.60 14.19 1.79
C GLN A 17 2.97 13.68 1.33
N LEU A 18 3.03 12.47 0.77
CA LEU A 18 4.27 11.87 0.24
C LEU A 18 4.86 12.71 -0.90
N ASN A 19 4.04 13.12 -1.88
CA ASN A 19 4.50 13.97 -2.98
C ASN A 19 4.95 15.35 -2.49
N LYS A 20 4.30 15.93 -1.47
CA LYS A 20 4.73 17.22 -0.87
C LYS A 20 6.06 17.10 -0.13
N ALA A 21 6.34 15.94 0.47
CA ALA A 21 7.62 15.62 1.11
C ALA A 21 8.72 15.24 0.09
N ASN A 22 8.41 15.18 -1.21
CA ASN A 22 9.31 14.73 -2.28
C ASN A 22 9.83 13.30 -2.06
N VAL A 23 8.98 12.42 -1.53
CA VAL A 23 9.29 10.99 -1.46
C VAL A 23 9.37 10.44 -2.89
N HIS A 24 10.46 9.75 -3.18
CA HIS A 24 10.71 9.12 -4.48
C HIS A 24 10.01 7.76 -4.58
N PHE A 25 9.86 7.26 -5.80
CA PHE A 25 9.33 5.92 -6.09
C PHE A 25 7.94 5.64 -5.48
N VAL A 26 7.11 6.68 -5.35
CA VAL A 26 5.69 6.60 -5.01
C VAL A 26 4.83 7.28 -6.09
N PRO A 27 3.55 6.91 -6.24
CA PRO A 27 2.70 7.48 -7.27
C PRO A 27 2.58 9.00 -7.17
N THR A 28 2.58 9.67 -8.32
CA THR A 28 2.23 11.10 -8.40
C THR A 28 0.72 11.24 -8.45
N LEU A 29 0.15 11.85 -7.42
CA LEU A 29 -1.28 12.14 -7.35
C LEU A 29 -1.70 13.18 -8.40
N VAL A 30 -2.66 12.83 -9.25
CA VAL A 30 -3.32 13.77 -10.19
C VAL A 30 -4.57 14.37 -9.54
N CYS A 31 -5.49 13.51 -9.11
CA CYS A 31 -6.70 13.91 -8.39
C CYS A 31 -7.32 12.73 -7.67
N ASP A 32 -8.15 13.02 -6.67
CA ASP A 32 -8.88 12.04 -5.91
C ASP A 32 -10.22 12.59 -5.40
N GLY A 33 -11.13 11.70 -5.02
CA GLY A 33 -12.37 12.14 -4.38
C GLY A 33 -13.41 11.05 -4.19
N ASP A 34 -14.32 11.32 -3.23
CA ASP A 34 -15.51 10.52 -3.01
C ASP A 34 -16.54 10.80 -4.12
N VAL A 35 -17.14 9.74 -4.66
CA VAL A 35 -18.20 9.84 -5.65
C VAL A 35 -19.52 10.10 -4.93
N ALA A 36 -20.08 11.29 -5.14
CA ALA A 36 -21.31 11.73 -4.49
C ALA A 36 -22.47 10.73 -4.70
N GLY A 37 -23.18 10.42 -3.62
CA GLY A 37 -24.35 9.54 -3.63
C GLY A 37 -24.05 8.04 -3.80
N GLN A 38 -22.78 7.63 -3.78
CA GLN A 38 -22.40 6.21 -3.92
C GLN A 38 -21.80 5.66 -2.62
N THR A 39 -22.66 5.17 -1.75
CA THR A 39 -22.32 4.50 -0.49
C THR A 39 -22.94 3.11 -0.43
N THR A 40 -22.32 2.20 0.33
CA THR A 40 -22.88 0.86 0.54
C THR A 40 -24.03 0.93 1.55
N SER A 41 -25.13 0.23 1.24
CA SER A 41 -26.24 -0.01 2.19
C SER A 41 -26.12 -1.36 2.90
N SER A 42 -25.12 -2.19 2.57
CA SER A 42 -24.92 -3.52 3.17
C SER A 42 -24.96 -3.54 4.70
N PRO A 43 -24.35 -2.58 5.43
CA PRO A 43 -24.45 -2.53 6.89
C PRO A 43 -25.89 -2.33 7.38
N ASP A 44 -26.74 -1.63 6.63
CA ASP A 44 -28.13 -1.34 6.99
C ASP A 44 -29.05 -2.55 6.81
N HIS A 45 -28.60 -3.56 6.06
CA HIS A 45 -29.31 -4.80 5.80
C HIS A 45 -28.74 -6.00 6.58
N TRP A 46 -27.76 -5.79 7.45
CA TRP A 46 -27.12 -6.86 8.24
C TRP A 46 -27.84 -7.20 9.55
N CYS A 47 -29.08 -6.74 9.72
CA CYS A 47 -29.95 -7.15 10.82
C CYS A 47 -30.65 -8.47 10.46
N ASP A 48 -30.43 -9.53 11.26
CA ASP A 48 -31.41 -10.57 11.66
C ASP A 48 -30.78 -11.93 12.01
N ARG A 49 -29.64 -11.94 12.73
CA ARG A 49 -29.30 -13.08 13.58
C ARG A 49 -28.94 -12.60 14.99
N ASP A 50 -29.89 -12.77 15.90
CA ASP A 50 -29.67 -12.92 17.34
C ASP A 50 -28.79 -11.87 18.05
N GLY A 51 -29.06 -10.58 17.81
CA GLY A 51 -28.41 -9.50 18.60
C GLY A 51 -26.89 -9.41 18.45
N ALA A 52 -26.31 -10.03 17.42
CA ALA A 52 -24.88 -9.96 17.16
C ALA A 52 -24.44 -8.55 16.76
N PHE A 53 -23.26 -8.13 17.24
CA PHE A 53 -22.64 -6.87 16.86
C PHE A 53 -22.40 -6.81 15.34
N ASN A 54 -22.89 -5.77 14.68
CA ASN A 54 -22.66 -5.56 13.25
C ASN A 54 -21.22 -5.04 13.03
N ALA A 55 -20.30 -5.94 12.68
CA ALA A 55 -18.93 -5.60 12.36
C ALA A 55 -18.76 -4.98 10.95
N MET A 56 -19.82 -4.94 10.14
CA MET A 56 -19.72 -4.51 8.75
C MET A 56 -19.63 -2.98 8.66
N LYS A 57 -18.58 -2.50 8.01
CA LYS A 57 -18.33 -1.06 7.84
C LYS A 57 -19.05 -0.52 6.60
N ARG A 58 -19.59 0.69 6.70
CA ARG A 58 -20.08 1.43 5.53
C ARG A 58 -18.89 1.84 4.67
N HIS A 59 -19.06 1.77 3.36
CA HIS A 59 -18.04 2.15 2.39
C HIS A 59 -18.59 3.20 1.43
N VAL A 60 -17.71 4.07 0.94
CA VAL A 60 -18.00 5.07 -0.10
C VAL A 60 -17.18 4.75 -1.35
N HIS A 61 -17.78 4.95 -2.53
CA HIS A 61 -17.04 4.82 -3.78
C HIS A 61 -16.07 5.99 -3.87
N TYR A 62 -14.79 5.65 -3.92
CA TYR A 62 -13.68 6.59 -4.00
C TYR A 62 -12.95 6.40 -5.32
N ARG A 63 -12.53 7.50 -5.95
CA ARG A 63 -11.72 7.49 -7.17
C ARG A 63 -10.38 8.15 -6.88
N LEU A 64 -9.34 7.54 -7.43
CA LEU A 64 -7.97 8.01 -7.37
C LEU A 64 -7.39 7.96 -8.79
N VAL A 65 -6.69 9.01 -9.19
CA VAL A 65 -5.97 9.08 -10.46
C VAL A 65 -4.52 9.43 -10.15
N VAL A 66 -3.61 8.57 -10.63
CA VAL A 66 -2.15 8.75 -10.54
C VAL A 66 -1.55 8.85 -11.93
N LYS A 67 -0.34 9.41 -12.03
CA LYS A 67 0.32 9.68 -13.31
C LYS A 67 0.94 8.42 -13.92
N GLU A 68 1.51 7.57 -13.09
CA GLU A 68 2.32 6.43 -13.49
C GLU A 68 1.45 5.22 -13.86
N ILE A 69 1.88 4.46 -14.88
CA ILE A 69 1.30 3.18 -15.27
C ILE A 69 2.42 2.15 -15.19
N GLY A 70 2.38 1.30 -14.17
CA GLY A 70 3.39 0.28 -13.94
C GLY A 70 3.00 -1.11 -14.45
N GLN A 71 4.02 -1.96 -14.58
CA GLN A 71 3.88 -3.39 -14.81
C GLN A 71 3.97 -4.15 -13.49
N ASN A 72 3.39 -5.35 -13.42
CA ASN A 72 3.50 -6.19 -12.23
C ASN A 72 4.97 -6.58 -11.98
N LEU A 73 5.35 -6.76 -10.71
CA LEU A 73 6.70 -7.15 -10.33
C LEU A 73 7.19 -8.40 -11.06
N LYS A 74 6.35 -9.43 -11.21
CA LYS A 74 6.68 -10.68 -11.92
C LYS A 74 7.14 -10.53 -13.39
N GLU A 75 6.97 -9.35 -13.99
CA GLU A 75 7.39 -9.05 -15.37
C GLU A 75 8.86 -8.58 -15.44
N PHE A 76 9.64 -8.81 -14.37
CA PHE A 76 11.06 -8.51 -14.33
C PHE A 76 11.86 -9.36 -15.34
N THR A 77 12.94 -8.82 -15.89
CA THR A 77 13.74 -9.50 -16.92
C THR A 77 14.82 -10.41 -16.36
N ASP A 78 15.42 -10.03 -15.23
CA ASP A 78 16.47 -10.79 -14.57
C ASP A 78 16.53 -10.46 -13.06
N SER A 79 17.38 -11.20 -12.34
CA SER A 79 17.54 -11.03 -10.89
C SER A 79 18.06 -9.65 -10.48
N ARG A 80 18.80 -8.97 -11.36
CA ARG A 80 19.29 -7.62 -11.08
C ARG A 80 18.12 -6.63 -11.13
N GLU A 81 17.27 -6.71 -12.15
CA GLU A 81 16.08 -5.85 -12.24
C GLU A 81 15.13 -6.06 -11.04
N LEU A 82 14.91 -7.31 -10.63
CA LEU A 82 14.11 -7.62 -9.43
C LEU A 82 14.66 -6.93 -8.18
N VAL A 83 15.97 -7.05 -7.94
CA VAL A 83 16.62 -6.47 -6.76
C VAL A 83 16.64 -4.94 -6.83
N GLU A 84 16.89 -4.34 -8.00
CA GLU A 84 16.88 -2.88 -8.20
C GLU A 84 15.48 -2.30 -7.91
N VAL A 85 14.41 -2.90 -8.46
CA VAL A 85 13.02 -2.46 -8.24
C VAL A 85 12.62 -2.54 -6.76
N ILE A 86 12.93 -3.65 -6.09
CA ILE A 86 12.63 -3.82 -4.66
C ILE A 86 13.46 -2.83 -3.82
N TYR A 87 14.72 -2.62 -4.17
CA TYR A 87 15.58 -1.65 -3.48
C TYR A 87 15.02 -0.22 -3.56
N GLU A 88 14.58 0.21 -4.73
CA GLU A 88 13.96 1.53 -4.91
C GLU A 88 12.66 1.67 -4.11
N CYS A 89 11.86 0.60 -3.99
CA CYS A 89 10.68 0.60 -3.13
C CYS A 89 11.03 0.66 -1.64
N ILE A 90 12.14 0.04 -1.22
CA ILE A 90 12.66 0.19 0.15
C ILE A 90 13.12 1.63 0.40
N CYS A 91 13.75 2.28 -0.58
CA CYS A 91 14.07 3.71 -0.50
C CYS A 91 12.81 4.57 -0.37
N ALA A 92 11.77 4.29 -1.19
CA ALA A 92 10.46 4.94 -1.10
C ALA A 92 9.88 4.85 0.32
N HIS A 93 9.91 3.65 0.89
CA HIS A 93 9.44 3.37 2.24
C HIS A 93 10.25 4.10 3.32
N ALA A 94 11.58 4.09 3.20
CA ALA A 94 12.46 4.78 4.12
C ALA A 94 12.24 6.30 4.11
N GLU A 95 12.07 6.90 2.93
CA GLU A 95 11.74 8.32 2.78
C GLU A 95 10.33 8.64 3.30
N ALA A 96 9.34 7.79 3.00
CA ALA A 96 7.98 7.93 3.54
C ALA A 96 7.95 7.90 5.08
N PHE A 97 8.74 7.00 5.69
CA PHE A 97 8.85 6.90 7.13
C PHE A 97 9.60 8.09 7.73
N GLY A 98 10.76 8.44 7.16
CA GLY A 98 11.65 9.47 7.69
C GLY A 98 11.16 10.91 7.48
N GLU A 99 10.67 11.22 6.29
CA GLU A 99 10.30 12.59 5.90
C GLU A 99 8.80 12.87 6.05
N ALA A 100 7.97 11.85 5.86
CA ALA A 100 6.52 12.00 5.88
C ALA A 100 5.85 11.32 7.09
N HIS A 101 6.60 10.62 7.95
CA HIS A 101 6.08 9.94 9.13
C HIS A 101 4.95 8.95 8.81
N ILE A 102 5.05 8.22 7.69
CA ILE A 102 4.05 7.26 7.20
C ILE A 102 4.64 5.85 7.13
N LEU A 103 3.91 4.86 7.66
CA LEU A 103 4.12 3.44 7.41
C LEU A 103 3.18 2.94 6.31
N HIS A 104 3.65 2.00 5.48
CA HIS A 104 2.86 1.46 4.36
C HIS A 104 1.85 0.42 4.80
N ARG A 105 2.27 -0.57 5.60
CA ARG A 105 1.44 -1.62 6.20
C ARG A 105 0.80 -2.64 5.26
N ASP A 106 1.17 -2.64 3.98
CA ASP A 106 0.72 -3.62 2.99
C ASP A 106 1.74 -3.81 1.86
N VAL A 107 2.99 -4.01 2.24
CA VAL A 107 4.02 -4.37 1.26
C VAL A 107 3.72 -5.78 0.74
N SER A 108 3.51 -5.88 -0.57
CA SER A 108 3.21 -7.14 -1.26
C SER A 108 3.74 -7.10 -2.69
N ALA A 109 3.88 -8.26 -3.34
CA ALA A 109 4.32 -8.32 -4.74
C ALA A 109 3.36 -7.57 -5.70
N GLY A 110 2.07 -7.46 -5.36
CA GLY A 110 1.09 -6.72 -6.15
C GLY A 110 1.20 -5.20 -6.02
N ASN A 111 1.83 -4.73 -4.94
CA ASN A 111 1.98 -3.32 -4.61
C ASN A 111 3.35 -2.76 -5.01
N ILE A 112 4.24 -3.61 -5.54
CA ILE A 112 5.50 -3.20 -6.14
C ILE A 112 5.33 -3.27 -7.65
N LEU A 113 5.50 -2.13 -8.32
CA LEU A 113 5.35 -2.00 -9.76
C LEU A 113 6.68 -1.67 -10.43
N ILE A 114 6.84 -2.17 -11.65
CA ILE A 114 7.96 -1.83 -12.53
C ILE A 114 7.51 -0.71 -13.47
N LEU A 115 8.18 0.43 -13.41
CA LEU A 115 8.02 1.51 -14.36
C LEU A 115 9.03 1.37 -15.47
N ARG A 116 8.54 1.46 -16.71
CA ARG A 116 9.38 1.49 -17.91
C ARG A 116 9.13 2.81 -18.60
N THR A 117 10.07 3.74 -18.46
CA THR A 117 9.98 5.07 -19.06
C THR A 117 11.00 5.22 -20.17
N ARG A 118 10.77 6.17 -21.09
CA ARG A 118 11.72 6.47 -22.14
C ARG A 118 12.49 7.72 -21.75
N ASN A 119 13.81 7.61 -21.66
CA ASN A 119 14.68 8.76 -21.38
C ASN A 119 14.77 9.69 -22.60
N ALA A 120 15.49 10.81 -22.45
CA ALA A 120 15.65 11.81 -23.51
C ALA A 120 16.31 11.27 -24.79
N ASP A 121 17.19 10.27 -24.64
CA ASP A 121 17.91 9.61 -25.74
C ASP A 121 17.07 8.51 -26.42
N GLY A 122 15.89 8.24 -25.88
CA GLY A 122 14.98 7.24 -26.40
C GLY A 122 15.22 5.83 -25.84
N GLU A 123 16.09 5.65 -24.86
CA GLU A 123 16.32 4.35 -24.22
C GLU A 123 15.27 4.07 -23.15
N ILE A 124 14.99 2.80 -22.89
CA ILE A 124 14.08 2.39 -21.82
C ILE A 124 14.84 2.38 -20.51
N GLU A 125 14.35 3.16 -19.55
CA GLU A 125 14.81 3.19 -18.17
C GLU A 125 13.78 2.49 -17.29
N THR A 126 14.26 1.59 -16.44
CA THR A 126 13.45 0.87 -15.46
C THR A 126 13.60 1.52 -14.09
N SER A 127 12.49 1.68 -13.37
CA SER A 127 12.50 1.98 -11.94
C SER A 127 11.36 1.27 -11.20
N GLY A 128 11.45 1.15 -9.89
CA GLY A 128 10.42 0.69 -8.99
C GLY A 128 9.41 1.78 -8.62
N LEU A 129 8.22 1.35 -8.23
CA LEU A 129 7.16 2.19 -7.70
C LEU A 129 6.42 1.42 -6.62
N LEU A 130 6.43 1.94 -5.39
CA LEU A 130 5.66 1.40 -4.27
C LEU A 130 4.26 2.02 -4.26
N ASN A 131 3.27 1.21 -4.59
CA ASN A 131 1.88 1.59 -4.80
C ASN A 131 0.96 1.10 -3.67
N ASP A 132 -0.30 1.54 -3.69
CA ASP A 132 -1.37 1.10 -2.78
C ASP A 132 -1.15 1.52 -1.31
N TRP A 133 -1.34 2.82 -1.07
CA TRP A 133 -1.13 3.45 0.24
C TRP A 133 -2.43 3.55 1.05
N ASP A 134 -3.47 2.79 0.72
CA ASP A 134 -4.80 2.89 1.33
C ASP A 134 -4.85 2.38 2.78
N LEU A 135 -3.97 1.44 3.14
CA LEU A 135 -3.78 0.88 4.48
C LEU A 135 -2.70 1.59 5.31
N SER A 136 -2.06 2.60 4.71
CA SER A 136 -1.00 3.37 5.33
C SER A 136 -1.44 4.06 6.61
N LYS A 137 -0.46 4.39 7.46
CA LYS A 137 -0.74 5.04 8.74
C LYS A 137 0.35 6.03 9.09
N SER A 138 -0.07 7.23 9.50
CA SER A 138 0.82 8.19 10.15
C SER A 138 1.23 7.69 11.53
N ILE A 139 2.53 7.72 11.83
CA ILE A 139 3.07 7.32 13.14
C ILE A 139 2.85 8.40 14.22
N ASP A 140 2.55 9.64 13.82
CA ASP A 140 2.28 10.75 14.75
C ASP A 140 0.87 10.68 15.35
N ILE A 141 -0.06 10.01 14.66
CA ILE A 141 -1.46 9.90 15.11
C ILE A 141 -1.59 8.71 16.07
N GLN A 142 -1.47 9.01 17.36
CA GLN A 142 -1.89 8.11 18.42
C GLN A 142 -3.42 8.17 18.58
N GLY A 143 -4.16 7.31 17.85
CA GLY A 143 -5.57 7.09 18.17
C GLY A 143 -6.51 6.96 16.98
N ALA A 144 -6.47 5.81 16.33
CA ALA A 144 -7.64 5.08 15.82
C ALA A 144 -7.10 3.71 15.40
N ARG A 145 -7.33 2.69 16.23
CA ARG A 145 -7.00 1.32 15.86
C ARG A 145 -8.02 0.89 14.81
N GLN A 146 -7.61 0.68 13.57
CA GLN A 146 -8.21 -0.48 12.91
C GLN A 146 -7.65 -1.69 13.65
N ALA A 147 -8.48 -2.32 14.46
CA ALA A 147 -8.15 -3.58 15.13
C ALA A 147 -8.08 -4.76 14.13
N ASP A 148 -8.41 -4.50 12.87
CA ASP A 148 -8.34 -5.50 11.82
C ASP A 148 -6.89 -5.65 11.38
N ARG A 149 -6.40 -6.89 11.35
CA ARG A 149 -5.19 -7.24 10.62
C ARG A 149 -5.42 -6.87 9.16
N THR A 150 -4.74 -5.82 8.71
CA THR A 150 -4.78 -5.35 7.33
C THR A 150 -3.56 -5.87 6.59
N GLY A 151 -3.69 -6.06 5.29
CA GLY A 151 -2.60 -6.41 4.39
C GLY A 151 -2.57 -7.88 3.96
N THR A 152 -1.67 -8.16 3.02
CA THR A 152 -1.55 -9.45 2.34
C THR A 152 -0.84 -10.48 3.21
N TRP A 153 -1.62 -11.38 3.83
CA TRP A 153 -1.15 -12.40 4.80
C TRP A 153 0.08 -13.21 4.37
N GLN A 154 0.29 -13.49 3.07
CA GLN A 154 1.47 -14.23 2.60
C GLN A 154 2.78 -13.47 2.80
N PHE A 155 2.73 -12.14 2.86
CA PHE A 155 3.92 -11.28 3.01
C PHE A 155 4.03 -10.68 4.42
N MET A 156 2.98 -10.79 5.23
CA MET A 156 2.95 -10.29 6.61
C MET A 156 4.08 -10.89 7.46
N SER A 157 4.63 -10.07 8.37
CA SER A 157 5.69 -10.51 9.28
C SER A 157 5.23 -11.62 10.24
N GLY A 158 6.14 -12.49 10.64
CA GLY A 158 5.87 -13.57 11.58
C GLY A 158 5.31 -13.06 12.91
N ARG A 159 5.82 -11.92 13.41
CA ARG A 159 5.33 -11.33 14.66
C ARG A 159 3.88 -10.84 14.56
N LEU A 160 3.47 -10.26 13.42
CA LEU A 160 2.08 -9.85 13.20
C LEU A 160 1.13 -11.04 13.06
N LEU A 161 1.63 -12.14 12.48
CA LEU A 161 0.88 -13.39 12.39
C LEU A 161 0.69 -14.04 13.76
N ASP A 162 1.74 -14.07 14.58
CA ASP A 162 1.75 -14.69 15.92
C ASP A 162 0.95 -13.92 16.97
N ASP A 163 1.04 -12.58 16.99
CA ASP A 163 0.34 -11.75 17.98
C ASP A 163 -0.73 -10.86 17.32
N PRO A 164 -2.03 -11.19 17.46
CA PRO A 164 -3.12 -10.35 16.95
C PRO A 164 -3.19 -8.94 17.57
N CYS A 165 -2.57 -8.72 18.72
CA CYS A 165 -2.55 -7.42 19.39
C CYS A 165 -1.34 -6.55 19.02
N LYS A 166 -0.34 -7.11 18.32
CA LYS A 166 0.85 -6.37 17.92
C LYS A 166 0.47 -5.25 16.94
N SER A 167 1.08 -4.09 17.16
CA SER A 167 1.01 -3.00 16.19
C SER A 167 2.01 -3.23 15.08
N HIS A 168 1.59 -2.90 13.85
CA HIS A 168 2.48 -2.86 12.68
C HIS A 168 3.51 -1.76 12.86
N GLU A 169 4.79 -2.13 12.76
CA GLU A 169 5.97 -1.29 12.96
C GLU A 169 6.85 -1.31 11.71
N LEU A 170 7.91 -0.50 11.71
CA LEU A 170 8.82 -0.35 10.57
C LEU A 170 9.42 -1.69 10.13
N GLU A 171 9.89 -2.48 11.09
CA GLU A 171 10.43 -3.83 10.87
C GLU A 171 9.47 -4.78 10.14
N ASP A 172 8.17 -4.62 10.31
CA ASP A 172 7.18 -5.54 9.74
C ASP A 172 7.04 -5.29 8.23
N ASP A 173 7.10 -4.02 7.80
CA ASP A 173 7.19 -3.67 6.37
C ASP A 173 8.51 -4.17 5.77
N LEU A 174 9.64 -4.04 6.50
CA LEU A 174 10.95 -4.52 6.04
C LEU A 174 11.00 -6.05 5.89
N GLU A 175 10.41 -6.79 6.83
CA GLU A 175 10.26 -8.24 6.73
C GLU A 175 9.39 -8.64 5.52
N SER A 176 8.35 -7.85 5.23
CA SER A 176 7.50 -8.05 4.07
C SER A 176 8.26 -7.89 2.74
N PHE A 177 9.15 -6.90 2.61
CA PHE A 177 10.04 -6.79 1.44
C PHE A 177 10.94 -8.02 1.25
N LEU A 178 11.46 -8.59 2.34
CA LEU A 178 12.24 -9.82 2.28
C LEU A 178 11.39 -11.00 1.81
N HIS A 179 10.15 -11.12 2.31
CA HIS A 179 9.21 -12.15 1.85
C HIS A 179 8.89 -12.02 0.36
N VAL A 180 8.67 -10.80 -0.15
CA VAL A 180 8.46 -10.55 -1.59
C VAL A 180 9.68 -10.97 -2.40
N LEU A 181 10.89 -10.58 -2.00
CA LEU A 181 12.11 -10.96 -2.70
C LEU A 181 12.27 -12.49 -2.78
N ILE A 182 12.08 -13.19 -1.67
CA ILE A 182 12.18 -14.66 -1.62
C ILE A 182 11.10 -15.30 -2.49
N TYR A 183 9.86 -14.80 -2.42
CA TYR A 183 8.73 -15.33 -3.18
C TYR A 183 8.98 -15.25 -4.69
N GLU A 184 9.34 -14.06 -5.20
CA GLU A 184 9.62 -13.85 -6.62
C GLU A 184 10.85 -14.63 -7.08
N ALA A 185 11.91 -14.67 -6.26
CA ALA A 185 13.12 -15.41 -6.57
C ALA A 185 12.86 -16.92 -6.73
N VAL A 186 12.15 -17.52 -5.77
CA VAL A 186 11.84 -18.97 -5.81
C VAL A 186 10.92 -19.32 -6.98
N GLN A 187 10.04 -18.40 -7.38
CA GLN A 187 9.06 -18.67 -8.42
C GLN A 187 9.60 -18.49 -9.84
N TYR A 188 10.50 -17.53 -10.06
CA TYR A 188 10.86 -17.10 -11.42
C TYR A 188 12.36 -17.11 -11.71
N LEU A 189 13.24 -17.25 -10.71
CA LEU A 189 14.69 -17.38 -10.94
C LEU A 189 15.11 -18.86 -11.04
N PRO A 190 16.11 -19.18 -11.88
CA PRO A 190 16.59 -20.55 -12.10
C PRO A 190 17.49 -21.10 -10.97
#